data_AF-A0A9W3D107-F1
#
_entry.id   AF-A0A9W3D107-F1
#
_cell.length_a   1.000
_cell.length_b   1.000
_cell.length_c   1.000
_cell.angle_alpha   90.00
_cell.angle_beta   90.00
_cell.angle_gamma   90.00
#
_symmetry.space_group_name_H-M   'P 1'
#
loop_
_entity.id
_entity.type
_entity.pdbx_description
1 polymer ?
#
loop_
_entity_poly.entity_id
_entity_poly.type
_entity_poly.pdbx_seq_one_letter_code
_entity_poly.pdbx_strand_id
1 'polypeptide(L)'
;MAIMAKHVEAFIREFFDQNPLSQIGLVSIKNGIAHTLTDLGGSPESHIQALMGKLEAAGDSSLQNALELVHEHLNQIPSYGHREVLILYSALSTSDPGDIMETIQKCKKSRLRCSVIGLSAEMFICKHLCQETGGLYSVAVDEVHLKDLLLEHAPPPPAIAEFAISNLIKMGFPQRAAEGSMAICSCHKEVKIGAGYTCPRCKARVCELPTECTICGLTLVSSPHLARSYHHLFPIAPFDEVPTLTSSNDPRRKLGKSCFGCQQSLLGAGNKPGPCVTCRKCKHYFCLDCDIYIHESLHNCPGCESIHRPKSVSLMEE
;
A
#
# COMPACT_ATOMS: atom_id res chain seq x y z
N MET A 1 4.50 -9.67 -21.90
CA MET A 1 4.93 -10.20 -20.58
C MET A 1 6.00 -9.34 -19.92
N ALA A 2 7.14 -9.05 -20.56
CA ALA A 2 8.20 -8.21 -19.95
C ALA A 2 7.71 -6.84 -19.45
N ILE A 3 6.83 -6.18 -20.21
CA ILE A 3 6.21 -4.90 -19.81
C ILE A 3 5.37 -5.07 -18.54
N MET A 4 4.52 -6.11 -18.49
CA MET A 4 3.70 -6.42 -17.32
C MET A 4 4.58 -6.73 -16.09
N ALA A 5 5.66 -7.48 -16.29
CA ALA A 5 6.63 -7.80 -15.24
C ALA A 5 7.25 -6.53 -14.65
N LYS A 6 7.61 -5.56 -15.50
CA LYS A 6 8.18 -4.27 -15.09
C LYS A 6 7.19 -3.42 -14.30
N HIS A 7 5.91 -3.39 -14.71
CA HIS A 7 4.88 -2.66 -13.98
C HIS A 7 4.52 -3.34 -12.65
N VAL A 8 4.52 -4.68 -12.61
CA VAL A 8 4.34 -5.44 -11.36
C VAL A 8 5.53 -5.22 -10.43
N GLU A 9 6.77 -5.15 -10.94
CA GLU A 9 7.93 -4.78 -10.13
C GLU A 9 7.74 -3.39 -9.49
N ALA A 10 7.34 -2.40 -10.29
CA ALA A 10 7.08 -1.05 -9.80
C ALA A 10 5.96 -1.05 -8.73
N PHE A 11 4.88 -1.81 -8.97
CA PHE A 11 3.80 -2.01 -8.01
C PHE A 11 4.28 -2.66 -6.72
N ILE A 12 5.10 -3.73 -6.77
CA ILE A 12 5.61 -4.38 -5.56
C ILE A 12 6.42 -3.39 -4.71
N ARG A 13 7.28 -2.59 -5.34
CA ARG A 13 8.09 -1.58 -4.64
C ARG A 13 7.20 -0.51 -3.99
N GLU A 14 6.24 0.05 -4.73
CA GLU A 14 5.31 1.06 -4.22
C GLU A 14 4.41 0.49 -3.12
N PHE A 15 3.86 -0.71 -3.31
CA PHE A 15 2.99 -1.36 -2.36
C PHE A 15 3.66 -1.57 -1.00
N PHE A 16 4.93 -1.99 -0.97
CA PHE A 16 5.67 -2.16 0.29
C PHE A 16 6.14 -0.85 0.91
N ASP A 17 6.28 0.23 0.12
CA ASP A 17 6.58 1.55 0.67
C ASP A 17 5.38 2.10 1.44
N GLN A 18 4.19 2.01 0.83
CA GLN A 18 2.90 2.43 1.41
C GLN A 18 2.42 1.47 2.53
N ASN A 19 2.63 0.16 2.35
CA ASN A 19 2.14 -0.90 3.23
C ASN A 19 3.27 -1.81 3.72
N PRO A 20 4.15 -1.32 4.61
CA PRO A 20 5.27 -2.11 5.07
C PRO A 20 4.83 -3.38 5.82
N LEU A 21 3.66 -3.38 6.47
CA LEU A 21 3.19 -4.52 7.26
C LEU A 21 2.46 -5.59 6.43
N SER A 22 2.12 -5.27 5.18
CA SER A 22 1.39 -6.18 4.31
C SER A 22 2.29 -7.28 3.78
N GLN A 23 1.68 -8.29 3.17
CA GLN A 23 2.37 -9.40 2.53
C GLN A 23 1.86 -9.55 1.11
N ILE A 24 2.75 -9.93 0.19
CA ILE A 24 2.40 -10.27 -1.19
C ILE A 24 2.73 -11.74 -1.42
N GLY A 25 1.89 -12.41 -2.20
CA GLY A 25 2.15 -13.71 -2.79
C GLY A 25 1.94 -13.61 -4.29
N LEU A 26 2.75 -14.30 -5.08
CA LEU A 26 2.67 -14.27 -6.53
C LEU A 26 2.22 -15.64 -7.03
N VAL A 27 1.16 -15.65 -7.83
CA VAL A 27 0.63 -16.84 -8.50
C VAL A 27 0.62 -16.59 -10.00
N SER A 28 1.08 -17.57 -10.76
CA SER A 28 1.01 -17.58 -12.21
C SER A 28 -0.03 -18.58 -12.68
N ILE A 29 -0.74 -18.23 -13.75
CA ILE A 29 -1.72 -19.11 -14.39
C ILE A 29 -1.18 -19.43 -15.78
N LYS A 30 -0.87 -20.70 -16.04
CA LYS A 30 -0.38 -21.16 -17.35
C LYS A 30 -0.78 -22.61 -17.59
N ASN A 31 -0.98 -22.98 -18.86
CA ASN A 31 -1.34 -24.34 -19.28
C ASN A 31 -2.58 -24.91 -18.53
N GLY A 32 -3.55 -24.06 -18.20
CA GLY A 32 -4.77 -24.43 -17.46
C GLY A 32 -4.55 -24.68 -15.97
N ILE A 33 -3.36 -24.41 -15.41
CA ILE A 33 -3.01 -24.69 -14.01
C ILE A 33 -2.51 -23.41 -13.34
N ALA A 34 -2.78 -23.29 -12.03
CA ALA A 34 -2.22 -22.24 -11.18
C ALA A 34 -0.96 -22.73 -10.46
N HIS A 35 0.10 -21.93 -10.50
CA HIS A 35 1.37 -22.23 -9.85
C HIS A 35 1.79 -21.07 -8.95
N THR A 36 2.10 -21.36 -7.69
CA THR A 36 2.72 -20.40 -6.77
C THR A 36 4.14 -20.08 -7.23
N LEU A 37 4.42 -18.82 -7.55
CA LEU A 37 5.76 -18.31 -7.85
C LEU A 37 6.51 -17.99 -6.55
N THR A 38 5.82 -17.35 -5.61
CA THR A 38 6.30 -17.04 -4.25
C THR A 38 5.15 -17.13 -3.26
N ASP A 39 5.43 -17.71 -2.09
CA ASP A 39 4.51 -17.70 -0.95
C ASP A 39 4.29 -16.28 -0.42
N LEU A 40 3.30 -16.11 0.46
CA LEU A 40 3.03 -14.85 1.15
C LEU A 40 4.26 -14.42 1.95
N GLY A 41 4.83 -13.27 1.59
CA GLY A 41 6.05 -12.74 2.18
C GLY A 41 6.06 -11.22 2.23
N GLY A 42 6.98 -10.68 3.01
CA GLY A 42 7.18 -9.24 3.19
C GLY A 42 8.45 -8.70 2.52
N SER A 43 9.13 -9.49 1.67
CA SER A 43 10.42 -9.12 1.07
C SER A 43 10.22 -8.74 -0.41
N PRO A 44 10.30 -7.45 -0.78
CA PRO A 44 10.10 -7.03 -2.17
C PRO A 44 11.05 -7.72 -3.14
N GLU A 45 12.32 -7.84 -2.77
CA GLU A 45 13.37 -8.36 -3.65
C GLU A 45 13.19 -9.85 -3.95
N SER A 46 12.69 -10.65 -3.00
CA SER A 46 12.41 -12.07 -3.27
C SER A 46 11.29 -12.24 -4.30
N HIS A 47 10.24 -11.42 -4.21
CA HIS A 47 9.14 -11.41 -5.16
C HIS A 47 9.59 -10.93 -6.54
N ILE A 48 10.37 -9.86 -6.62
CA ILE A 48 10.88 -9.30 -7.87
C ILE A 48 11.81 -10.30 -8.57
N GLN A 49 12.73 -10.94 -7.83
CA GLN A 49 13.61 -11.96 -8.39
C GLN A 49 12.84 -13.16 -8.95
N ALA A 50 11.84 -13.65 -8.21
CA ALA A 50 11.00 -14.76 -8.67
C ALA A 50 10.16 -14.38 -9.90
N LEU A 51 9.64 -13.15 -9.94
CA LEU A 51 8.89 -12.60 -11.06
C LEU A 51 9.76 -12.54 -12.32
N MET A 52 10.97 -11.98 -12.22
CA MET A 52 11.88 -11.85 -13.36
C MET A 52 12.41 -13.21 -13.86
N GLY A 53 12.59 -14.19 -12.96
CA GLY A 53 13.20 -15.48 -13.29
C GLY A 53 12.24 -16.54 -13.85
N LYS A 54 10.92 -16.42 -13.67
CA LYS A 54 9.94 -17.50 -13.96
C LYS A 54 8.80 -17.13 -14.90
N LEU A 55 8.81 -15.94 -15.50
CA LEU A 55 7.66 -15.44 -16.27
C LEU A 55 7.63 -15.97 -17.72
N GLU A 56 7.13 -17.20 -17.88
CA GLU A 56 6.79 -17.76 -19.18
C GLU A 56 5.26 -17.83 -19.33
N ALA A 57 4.73 -17.24 -20.40
CA ALA A 57 3.32 -17.35 -20.75
C ALA A 57 3.13 -18.48 -21.77
N ALA A 58 2.35 -19.49 -21.40
CA ALA A 58 2.02 -20.61 -22.27
C ALA A 58 0.64 -21.19 -21.91
N GLY A 59 -0.03 -21.72 -22.93
CA GLY A 59 -1.31 -22.42 -22.80
C GLY A 59 -2.45 -21.54 -22.32
N ASP A 60 -3.51 -22.22 -21.86
CA ASP A 60 -4.75 -21.57 -21.43
C ASP A 60 -4.66 -21.05 -19.99
N SER A 61 -5.56 -20.12 -19.66
CA SER A 61 -5.73 -19.65 -18.28
C SER A 61 -6.86 -20.42 -17.59
N SER A 62 -6.73 -20.69 -16.29
CA SER A 62 -7.82 -21.21 -15.44
C SER A 62 -7.97 -20.32 -14.20
N LEU A 63 -9.05 -19.54 -14.16
CA LEU A 63 -9.40 -18.70 -13.03
C LEU A 63 -9.83 -19.53 -11.81
N GLN A 64 -10.53 -20.63 -12.02
CA GLN A 64 -10.99 -21.50 -10.93
C GLN A 64 -9.81 -22.06 -10.15
N ASN A 65 -8.83 -22.68 -10.84
CA ASN A 65 -7.65 -23.24 -10.20
C ASN A 65 -6.85 -22.17 -9.44
N ALA A 66 -6.78 -20.96 -10.00
CA ALA A 66 -6.10 -19.84 -9.35
C ALA A 66 -6.83 -19.37 -8.08
N LEU A 67 -8.15 -19.21 -8.14
CA LEU A 67 -8.96 -18.80 -7.00
C LEU A 67 -8.96 -19.86 -5.89
N GLU A 68 -8.99 -21.14 -6.23
CA GLU A 68 -8.90 -22.23 -5.26
C GLU A 68 -7.54 -22.25 -4.56
N LEU A 69 -6.44 -22.15 -5.33
CA LEU A 69 -5.09 -22.08 -4.77
C LEU A 69 -4.91 -20.85 -3.86
N VAL A 70 -5.39 -19.68 -4.30
CA VAL A 70 -5.30 -18.44 -3.51
C VAL A 70 -6.19 -18.51 -2.27
N HIS A 71 -7.37 -19.13 -2.37
CA HIS A 71 -8.27 -19.36 -1.24
C HIS A 71 -7.59 -20.17 -0.14
N GLU A 72 -6.88 -21.26 -0.49
CA GLU A 72 -6.15 -22.08 0.48
C GLU A 72 -5.06 -21.29 1.21
N HIS A 73 -4.27 -20.47 0.50
CA HIS A 73 -3.23 -19.63 1.12
C HIS A 73 -3.83 -18.55 2.02
N LEU A 74 -4.83 -17.81 1.54
CA LEU A 74 -5.42 -16.69 2.28
C LEU A 74 -6.30 -17.14 3.45
N ASN A 75 -6.80 -18.38 3.44
CA ASN A 75 -7.59 -18.89 4.56
C ASN A 75 -6.77 -19.13 5.82
N GLN A 76 -5.43 -19.24 5.70
CA GLN A 76 -4.50 -19.32 6.82
C GLN A 76 -4.34 -17.97 7.55
N ILE A 77 -4.69 -16.86 6.89
CA ILE A 77 -4.59 -15.52 7.46
C ILE A 77 -5.66 -15.32 8.53
N PRO A 78 -5.33 -14.76 9.71
CA PRO A 78 -6.30 -14.47 10.77
C PRO A 78 -7.48 -13.61 10.30
N SER A 79 -8.60 -13.70 11.01
CA SER A 79 -9.85 -13.02 10.64
C SER A 79 -9.79 -11.48 10.63
N TYR A 80 -8.80 -10.89 11.30
CA TYR A 80 -8.54 -9.45 11.27
C TYR A 80 -7.71 -8.99 10.06
N GLY A 81 -7.11 -9.93 9.33
CA GLY A 81 -6.34 -9.61 8.13
C GLY A 81 -7.29 -9.39 6.96
N HIS A 82 -7.06 -8.31 6.21
CA HIS A 82 -7.69 -8.10 4.92
C HIS A 82 -7.11 -9.11 3.93
N ARG A 83 -8.00 -9.79 3.20
CA ARG A 83 -7.65 -10.81 2.21
C ARG A 83 -8.00 -10.27 0.83
N GLU A 84 -6.98 -9.85 0.10
CA GLU A 84 -7.14 -9.21 -1.20
C GLU A 84 -6.46 -10.03 -2.29
N VAL A 85 -7.07 -10.05 -3.46
CA VAL A 85 -6.56 -10.73 -4.65
C VAL A 85 -6.60 -9.74 -5.81
N LEU A 86 -5.44 -9.45 -6.39
CA LEU A 86 -5.32 -8.63 -7.60
C LEU A 86 -4.94 -9.54 -8.77
N ILE A 87 -5.84 -9.67 -9.74
CA ILE A 87 -5.65 -10.54 -10.90
C ILE A 87 -5.33 -9.67 -12.12
N LEU A 88 -4.13 -9.83 -12.67
CA LEU A 88 -3.79 -9.33 -13.99
C LEU A 88 -4.22 -10.35 -15.03
N TYR A 89 -5.25 -10.03 -15.81
CA TYR A 89 -5.89 -10.99 -16.69
C TYR A 89 -5.75 -10.58 -18.15
N SER A 90 -4.94 -11.32 -18.90
CA SER A 90 -4.67 -11.05 -20.32
C SER A 90 -5.49 -11.91 -21.27
N ALA A 91 -6.01 -13.04 -20.81
CA ALA A 91 -6.81 -13.93 -21.63
C ALA A 91 -8.23 -13.37 -21.80
N LEU A 92 -8.91 -13.79 -22.87
CA LEU A 92 -10.32 -13.47 -23.11
C LEU A 92 -11.25 -14.66 -22.81
N SER A 93 -10.68 -15.76 -22.33
CA SER A 93 -11.35 -17.01 -22.01
C SER A 93 -10.62 -17.71 -20.87
N THR A 94 -11.41 -18.40 -20.04
CA THR A 94 -10.93 -19.24 -18.94
C THR A 94 -11.31 -20.69 -19.23
N SER A 95 -10.38 -21.62 -18.99
CA SER A 95 -10.51 -23.06 -19.17
C SER A 95 -10.55 -23.70 -17.79
N ASP A 96 -11.73 -23.74 -17.20
CA ASP A 96 -11.95 -24.19 -15.82
C ASP A 96 -12.56 -25.61 -15.77
N PRO A 97 -12.18 -26.44 -14.78
CA PRO A 97 -12.65 -27.82 -14.68
C PRO A 97 -14.12 -27.96 -14.24
N GLY A 98 -14.67 -26.98 -13.51
CA GLY A 98 -16.02 -27.02 -12.95
C GLY A 98 -16.75 -25.68 -13.06
N ASP A 99 -17.79 -25.50 -12.22
CA ASP A 99 -18.55 -24.25 -12.19
C ASP A 99 -17.83 -23.17 -11.36
N ILE A 100 -17.26 -22.19 -12.04
CA ILE A 100 -16.58 -21.04 -11.42
C ILE A 100 -17.52 -20.22 -10.52
N MET A 101 -18.84 -20.25 -10.75
CA MET A 101 -19.80 -19.49 -9.95
C MET A 101 -19.84 -19.99 -8.51
N GLU A 102 -19.66 -21.30 -8.29
CA GLU A 102 -19.54 -21.87 -6.94
C GLU A 102 -18.27 -21.40 -6.24
N THR A 103 -17.15 -21.33 -6.98
CA THR A 103 -15.87 -20.83 -6.49
C THR A 103 -15.96 -19.35 -6.11
N ILE A 104 -16.66 -18.52 -6.91
CA ILE A 104 -16.93 -17.12 -6.58
C ILE A 104 -17.71 -17.02 -5.25
N GLN A 105 -18.74 -17.83 -5.07
CA GLN A 105 -19.49 -17.85 -3.81
C GLN A 105 -18.66 -18.32 -2.62
N LYS A 106 -17.72 -19.27 -2.84
CA LYS A 106 -16.74 -19.69 -1.82
C LYS A 106 -15.81 -18.54 -1.44
N CYS A 107 -15.29 -17.78 -2.42
CA CYS A 107 -14.46 -16.60 -2.18
C CYS A 107 -15.21 -15.54 -1.35
N LYS A 108 -16.47 -15.26 -1.70
CA LYS A 108 -17.34 -14.33 -0.97
C LYS A 108 -17.55 -14.76 0.49
N LYS A 109 -17.88 -16.03 0.72
CA LYS A 109 -18.04 -16.59 2.08
C LYS A 109 -16.77 -16.47 2.92
N SER A 110 -15.60 -16.56 2.28
CA SER A 110 -14.29 -16.43 2.95
C SER A 110 -13.77 -15.00 3.02
N ARG A 111 -14.61 -14.00 2.71
CA ARG A 111 -14.29 -12.55 2.76
C ARG A 111 -13.06 -12.19 1.92
N LEU A 112 -12.88 -12.86 0.79
CA LEU A 112 -11.87 -12.48 -0.20
C LEU A 112 -12.42 -11.32 -1.03
N ARG A 113 -11.61 -10.27 -1.19
CA ARG A 113 -11.88 -9.18 -2.11
C ARG A 113 -11.05 -9.37 -3.37
N CYS A 114 -11.69 -9.64 -4.50
CA CYS A 114 -11.00 -9.92 -5.76
C CYS A 114 -11.15 -8.74 -6.72
N SER A 115 -10.04 -8.09 -7.07
CA SER A 115 -9.98 -7.06 -8.10
C SER A 115 -9.28 -7.61 -9.33
N VAL A 116 -9.72 -7.22 -10.52
CA VAL A 116 -9.18 -7.70 -11.79
C VAL A 116 -8.80 -6.49 -12.66
N ILE A 117 -7.63 -6.57 -13.30
CA ILE A 117 -7.24 -5.67 -14.37
C ILE A 117 -7.17 -6.49 -15.65
N GLY A 118 -8.15 -6.30 -16.53
CA GLY A 118 -8.23 -6.96 -17.83
C GLY A 118 -7.37 -6.25 -18.87
N LEU A 119 -6.72 -7.01 -19.76
CA LEU A 119 -6.11 -6.45 -20.97
C LEU A 119 -7.09 -6.55 -22.14
N SER A 120 -7.26 -5.44 -22.88
CA SER A 120 -8.05 -5.34 -24.12
C SER A 120 -9.57 -5.31 -23.95
N ALA A 121 -10.18 -6.32 -23.33
CA ALA A 121 -11.65 -6.43 -23.29
C ALA A 121 -12.21 -6.80 -21.92
N GLU A 122 -13.48 -6.43 -21.74
CA GLU A 122 -14.26 -6.72 -20.55
C GLU A 122 -14.79 -8.16 -20.60
N MET A 123 -14.55 -8.94 -19.56
CA MET A 123 -15.10 -10.30 -19.39
C MET A 123 -16.19 -10.32 -18.33
N PHE A 124 -17.33 -10.92 -18.69
CA PHE A 124 -18.48 -11.04 -17.80
C PHE A 124 -18.14 -11.73 -16.48
N ILE A 125 -17.42 -12.86 -16.52
CA ILE A 125 -17.07 -13.62 -15.32
C ILE A 125 -16.16 -12.81 -14.38
N CYS A 126 -15.16 -12.10 -14.93
CA CYS A 126 -14.27 -11.23 -14.15
C CYS A 126 -15.06 -10.07 -13.50
N LYS A 127 -15.97 -9.43 -14.25
CA LYS A 127 -16.85 -8.40 -13.72
C LYS A 127 -17.72 -8.92 -12.58
N HIS A 128 -18.34 -10.09 -12.79
CA HIS A 128 -19.20 -10.70 -11.79
C HIS A 128 -18.42 -11.08 -10.51
N LEU A 129 -17.22 -11.65 -10.66
CA LEU A 129 -16.31 -11.92 -9.54
C LEU A 129 -16.03 -10.65 -8.70
N CYS A 130 -15.66 -9.54 -9.35
CA CYS A 130 -15.37 -8.28 -8.65
C CYS A 130 -16.61 -7.73 -7.94
N GLN A 131 -17.78 -7.76 -8.60
CA GLN A 131 -19.04 -7.29 -8.01
C GLN A 131 -19.46 -8.11 -6.78
N GLU A 132 -19.36 -9.45 -6.85
CA GLU A 132 -19.74 -10.33 -5.76
C GLU A 132 -18.79 -10.25 -4.54
N THR A 133 -17.50 -9.96 -4.79
CA THR A 133 -16.46 -9.89 -3.76
C THR A 133 -16.16 -8.47 -3.26
N GLY A 134 -16.79 -7.44 -3.85
CA GLY A 134 -16.56 -6.03 -3.50
C GLY A 134 -15.21 -5.49 -4.00
N GLY A 135 -14.62 -6.11 -5.02
CA GLY A 135 -13.42 -5.63 -5.71
C GLY A 135 -13.74 -4.70 -6.89
N LEU A 136 -12.69 -4.32 -7.62
CA LEU A 136 -12.78 -3.45 -8.79
C LEU A 136 -12.41 -4.21 -10.06
N TYR A 137 -13.15 -3.97 -11.15
CA TYR A 137 -12.77 -4.47 -12.47
C TYR A 137 -12.46 -3.30 -13.40
N SER A 138 -11.23 -3.26 -13.90
CA SER A 138 -10.74 -2.22 -14.80
C SER A 138 -10.15 -2.86 -16.05
N VAL A 139 -10.22 -2.14 -17.19
CA VAL A 139 -9.63 -2.60 -18.46
C VAL A 139 -8.55 -1.62 -18.87
N ALA A 140 -7.32 -2.11 -19.02
CA ALA A 140 -6.20 -1.31 -19.47
C ALA A 140 -6.30 -1.01 -20.97
N VAL A 141 -6.11 0.26 -21.33
CA VAL A 141 -6.20 0.76 -22.71
C VAL A 141 -4.81 0.84 -23.34
N ASP A 142 -3.84 1.34 -22.58
CA ASP A 142 -2.45 1.47 -22.98
C ASP A 142 -1.49 1.11 -21.83
N GLU A 143 -0.19 1.17 -22.09
CA GLU A 143 0.85 0.83 -21.13
C GLU A 143 0.86 1.76 -19.90
N VAL A 144 0.61 3.05 -20.10
CA VAL A 144 0.63 4.05 -19.03
C VAL A 144 -0.57 3.84 -18.12
N HIS A 145 -1.75 3.67 -18.72
CA HIS A 145 -2.98 3.37 -18.02
C HIS A 145 -2.89 2.05 -17.25
N LEU A 146 -2.24 1.00 -17.79
CA LEU A 146 -1.99 -0.23 -17.04
C LEU A 146 -1.17 0.02 -15.77
N LYS A 147 -0.13 0.85 -15.87
CA LYS A 147 0.70 1.22 -14.72
C LYS A 147 -0.13 1.99 -13.69
N ASP A 148 -0.94 2.95 -14.12
CA ASP A 148 -1.78 3.76 -13.22
C ASP A 148 -2.81 2.90 -12.50
N LEU A 149 -3.50 2.00 -13.22
CA LEU A 149 -4.45 1.04 -12.64
C LEU A 149 -3.79 0.11 -11.61
N LEU A 150 -2.56 -0.33 -11.88
CA LEU A 150 -1.80 -1.13 -10.92
C LEU A 150 -1.48 -0.34 -9.66
N LEU A 151 -0.99 0.90 -9.80
CA LEU A 151 -0.60 1.74 -8.67
C LEU A 151 -1.81 2.24 -7.86
N GLU A 152 -3.00 2.32 -8.45
CA GLU A 152 -4.24 2.62 -7.72
C GLU A 152 -4.55 1.58 -6.63
N HIS A 153 -4.07 0.34 -6.80
CA HIS A 153 -4.18 -0.72 -5.80
C HIS A 153 -3.04 -0.73 -4.76
N ALA A 154 -2.07 0.19 -4.85
CA ALA A 154 -1.01 0.30 -3.86
C ALA A 154 -1.54 0.79 -2.49
N PRO A 155 -2.32 1.88 -2.37
CA PRO A 155 -2.88 2.29 -1.08
C PRO A 155 -3.88 1.25 -0.54
N PRO A 156 -3.95 1.06 0.79
CA PRO A 156 -4.88 0.11 1.39
C PRO A 156 -6.32 0.61 1.16
N PRO A 157 -7.22 -0.22 0.63
CA PRO A 157 -8.56 0.24 0.37
C PRO A 157 -9.36 0.37 1.67
N PRO A 158 -10.43 1.19 1.68
CA PRO A 158 -11.24 1.35 2.87
C PRO A 158 -11.87 0.01 3.29
N ALA A 159 -11.71 -0.32 4.57
CA ALA A 159 -12.34 -1.50 5.15
C ALA A 159 -13.86 -1.37 5.10
N ILE A 160 -14.55 -2.42 4.67
CA ILE A 160 -16.00 -2.51 4.79
C ILE A 160 -16.31 -2.63 6.29
N ALA A 161 -17.12 -1.71 6.83
CA ALA A 161 -17.36 -1.56 8.26
C ALA A 161 -17.83 -2.87 8.95
N GLU A 162 -18.57 -3.72 8.25
CA GLU A 162 -19.03 -5.02 8.74
C GLU A 162 -17.91 -6.03 9.02
N PHE A 163 -16.75 -5.87 8.37
CA PHE A 163 -15.61 -6.78 8.49
C PHE A 163 -14.44 -6.18 9.28
N ALA A 164 -14.53 -4.92 9.70
CA ALA A 164 -13.52 -4.22 10.48
C ALA A 164 -13.57 -4.61 11.97
N ILE A 165 -13.24 -5.87 12.28
CA ILE A 165 -13.13 -6.33 13.67
C ILE A 165 -11.81 -5.84 14.24
N SER A 166 -11.86 -4.91 15.20
CA SER A 166 -10.67 -4.43 15.90
C SER A 166 -10.09 -5.55 16.79
N ASN A 167 -8.92 -6.05 16.43
CA ASN A 167 -8.18 -7.02 17.24
C ASN A 167 -6.84 -6.44 17.68
N LEU A 168 -6.48 -6.66 18.94
CA LEU A 168 -5.19 -6.24 19.48
C LEU A 168 -4.11 -7.28 19.12
N ILE A 169 -3.18 -6.88 18.27
CA ILE A 169 -2.06 -7.73 17.84
C ILE A 169 -0.84 -7.41 18.68
N LYS A 170 -0.16 -8.44 19.19
CA LYS A 170 1.12 -8.27 19.88
C LYS A 170 2.24 -8.15 18.83
N MET A 171 2.92 -7.01 18.82
CA MET A 171 4.08 -6.77 17.97
C MET A 171 5.37 -6.65 18.80
N GLY A 172 6.51 -6.98 18.19
CA GLY A 172 7.84 -6.82 18.77
C GLY A 172 8.63 -5.75 18.05
N PHE A 173 9.27 -4.85 18.80
CA PHE A 173 10.24 -3.88 18.30
C PHE A 173 11.65 -4.40 18.59
N PRO A 174 12.32 -5.03 17.60
CA PRO A 174 13.63 -5.60 17.83
C PRO A 174 14.72 -4.53 17.79
N GLN A 175 15.76 -4.73 18.60
CA GLN A 175 16.93 -3.85 18.57
C GLN A 175 17.87 -4.27 17.44
N ARG A 176 18.39 -3.27 16.71
CA ARG A 176 19.42 -3.45 15.69
C ARG A 176 20.76 -3.74 16.37
N ALA A 177 21.45 -4.78 15.90
CA ALA A 177 22.79 -5.12 16.36
C ALA A 177 23.81 -4.08 15.90
N ALA A 178 24.94 -4.00 16.63
CA ALA A 178 26.09 -3.22 16.18
C ALA A 178 26.61 -3.71 14.82
N GLU A 179 27.10 -2.78 14.00
CA GLU A 179 27.72 -3.09 12.72
C GLU A 179 28.98 -3.95 12.95
N GLY A 180 29.08 -5.07 12.24
CA GLY A 180 30.16 -6.06 12.40
C GLY A 180 29.83 -7.27 13.29
N SER A 181 28.63 -7.34 13.89
CA SER A 181 28.22 -8.56 14.59
C SER A 181 28.03 -9.73 13.63
N MET A 182 28.64 -10.88 13.93
CA MET A 182 28.41 -12.15 13.22
C MET A 182 27.37 -12.96 13.97
N ALA A 183 26.28 -13.32 13.30
CA ALA A 183 25.26 -14.18 13.88
C ALA A 183 24.65 -15.10 12.82
N ILE A 184 24.24 -16.27 13.28
CA ILE A 184 23.42 -17.18 12.46
C ILE A 184 22.02 -16.57 12.39
N CYS A 185 21.58 -16.27 11.19
CA CYS A 185 20.24 -15.76 10.93
C CYS A 185 19.22 -16.89 11.04
N SER A 186 18.21 -16.74 11.89
CA SER A 186 17.15 -17.74 12.06
C SER A 186 16.22 -17.87 10.85
N CYS A 187 16.24 -16.91 9.92
CA CYS A 187 15.45 -16.95 8.68
C CYS A 187 16.11 -17.83 7.62
N HIS A 188 17.41 -17.64 7.39
CA HIS A 188 18.16 -18.31 6.32
C HIS A 188 19.00 -19.49 6.81
N LYS A 189 19.17 -19.64 8.12
CA LYS A 189 20.08 -20.61 8.76
C LYS A 189 21.54 -20.46 8.30
N GLU A 190 21.89 -19.27 7.82
CA GLU A 190 23.21 -18.89 7.35
C GLU A 190 23.83 -17.84 8.26
N VAL A 191 25.15 -17.82 8.33
CA VAL A 191 25.90 -16.76 9.01
C VAL A 191 25.79 -15.49 8.17
N LYS A 192 25.11 -14.47 8.68
CA LYS A 192 25.12 -13.15 8.08
C LYS A 192 26.06 -12.24 8.86
N ILE A 193 26.92 -11.54 8.12
CA ILE A 193 27.84 -10.53 8.64
C ILE A 193 27.16 -9.19 8.43
N GLY A 194 26.88 -8.46 9.50
CA GLY A 194 26.25 -7.14 9.41
C GLY A 194 25.16 -6.90 10.45
N ALA A 195 24.41 -5.82 10.26
CA ALA A 195 23.32 -5.44 11.17
C ALA A 195 22.15 -6.43 11.05
N GLY A 196 21.95 -7.25 12.07
CA GLY A 196 20.74 -8.05 12.26
C GLY A 196 19.87 -7.51 13.38
N TYR A 197 18.62 -7.94 13.45
CA TYR A 197 17.67 -7.54 14.48
C TYR A 197 17.47 -8.68 15.49
N THR A 198 17.31 -8.32 16.77
CA THR A 198 17.09 -9.31 17.84
C THR A 198 15.63 -9.33 18.26
N CYS A 199 14.97 -10.47 18.12
CA CYS A 199 13.61 -10.66 18.61
C CYS A 199 13.54 -10.36 20.11
N PRO A 200 12.62 -9.48 20.58
CA PRO A 200 12.56 -9.12 21.99
C PRO A 200 12.10 -10.29 22.88
N ARG A 201 11.31 -11.23 22.33
CA ARG A 201 10.71 -12.37 23.05
C ARG A 201 11.66 -13.56 23.19
N CYS A 202 12.12 -14.13 22.08
CA CYS A 202 12.93 -15.35 22.08
C CYS A 202 14.43 -15.12 21.81
N LYS A 203 14.85 -13.86 21.58
CA LYS A 203 16.23 -13.46 21.26
C LYS A 203 16.79 -14.03 19.94
N ALA A 204 15.94 -14.65 19.10
CA ALA A 204 16.29 -15.04 17.74
C ALA A 204 16.82 -13.85 16.92
N ARG A 205 17.74 -14.12 16.00
CA ARG A 205 18.31 -13.11 15.11
C ARG A 205 17.65 -13.18 13.74
N VAL A 206 17.09 -12.07 13.29
CA VAL A 206 16.48 -11.92 11.96
C VAL A 206 17.27 -10.91 11.13
N CYS A 207 17.31 -11.08 9.82
CA CYS A 207 18.11 -10.21 8.95
C CYS A 207 17.36 -8.96 8.49
N GLU A 208 16.05 -9.05 8.31
CA GLU A 208 15.22 -8.00 7.71
C GLU A 208 13.95 -7.79 8.53
N LEU A 209 13.40 -6.59 8.40
CA LEU A 209 12.11 -6.21 8.95
C LEU A 209 11.27 -5.57 7.86
N PRO A 210 9.94 -5.66 7.94
CA PRO A 210 9.18 -6.42 8.92
C PRO A 210 9.14 -7.92 8.60
N THR A 211 9.08 -8.76 9.63
CA THR A 211 9.03 -10.22 9.44
C THR A 211 8.40 -10.91 10.65
N GLU A 212 7.90 -12.13 10.47
CA GLU A 212 7.47 -12.98 11.57
C GLU A 212 8.66 -13.79 12.13
N CYS A 213 8.78 -13.84 13.45
CA CYS A 213 9.85 -14.60 14.08
C CYS A 213 9.60 -16.12 13.98
N THR A 214 10.46 -16.82 13.23
CA THR A 214 10.37 -18.28 12.99
C THR A 214 10.40 -19.17 14.24
N ILE A 215 10.82 -18.64 15.40
CA ILE A 215 10.87 -19.39 16.66
C ILE A 215 9.61 -19.18 17.52
N CYS A 216 9.08 -17.96 17.58
CA CYS A 216 8.03 -17.60 18.54
C CYS A 216 6.76 -17.01 17.93
N GLY A 217 6.70 -16.88 16.60
CA GLY A 217 5.56 -16.33 15.86
C GLY A 217 5.26 -14.85 16.12
N LEU A 218 6.16 -14.12 16.77
CA LEU A 218 5.96 -12.69 17.04
C LEU A 218 6.26 -11.89 15.78
N THR A 219 5.31 -11.06 15.34
CA THR A 219 5.51 -10.08 14.27
C THR A 219 6.51 -9.02 14.72
N LEU A 220 7.63 -8.91 14.01
CA LEU A 220 8.72 -7.98 14.28
C LEU A 220 8.64 -6.80 13.33
N VAL A 221 8.54 -5.59 13.88
CA VAL A 221 8.36 -4.34 13.13
C VAL A 221 9.26 -3.25 13.68
N SER A 222 9.57 -2.26 12.85
CA SER A 222 10.27 -1.05 13.28
C SER A 222 9.26 0.09 13.47
N SER A 223 9.57 1.07 14.33
CA SER A 223 8.70 2.25 14.49
C SER A 223 8.48 3.01 13.16
N PRO A 224 9.49 3.16 12.27
CA PRO A 224 9.28 3.71 10.94
C PRO A 224 8.26 2.96 10.08
N HIS A 225 8.17 1.63 10.19
CA HIS A 225 7.19 0.85 9.42
C HIS A 225 5.78 1.16 9.87
N LEU A 226 5.56 1.27 11.18
CA LEU A 226 4.26 1.70 11.69
C LEU A 226 3.96 3.12 11.23
N ALA A 227 4.91 4.04 11.39
CA ALA A 227 4.76 5.46 11.02
C ALA A 227 4.35 5.65 9.55
N ARG A 228 4.90 4.86 8.62
CA ARG A 228 4.48 4.89 7.21
C ARG A 228 3.05 4.40 6.99
N SER A 229 2.46 3.60 7.86
CA SER A 229 1.03 3.28 7.72
C SER A 229 0.10 4.35 8.32
N TYR A 230 0.63 5.34 9.07
CA TYR A 230 -0.21 6.37 9.70
C TYR A 230 -0.83 7.35 8.71
N HIS A 231 -0.19 7.64 7.56
CA HIS A 231 -0.73 8.64 6.63
C HIS A 231 -2.04 8.22 5.98
N HIS A 232 -2.26 6.92 5.80
CA HIS A 232 -3.56 6.40 5.35
C HIS A 232 -4.64 6.47 6.45
N LEU A 233 -4.24 6.39 7.73
CA LEU A 233 -5.18 6.47 8.86
C LEU A 233 -5.62 7.90 9.16
N PHE A 234 -4.73 8.88 8.93
CA PHE A 234 -4.98 10.29 9.21
C PHE A 234 -4.53 11.17 8.04
N PRO A 235 -5.21 11.08 6.88
CA PRO A 235 -4.84 11.89 5.73
C PRO A 235 -5.01 13.38 6.02
N ILE A 236 -4.16 14.19 5.41
CA ILE A 236 -4.32 15.64 5.45
C ILE A 236 -5.55 16.00 4.62
N ALA A 237 -6.42 16.83 5.19
CA ALA A 237 -7.55 17.37 4.43
C ALA A 237 -7.02 18.29 3.32
N PRO A 238 -7.57 18.19 2.08
CA PRO A 238 -7.19 19.05 0.98
C PRO A 238 -7.21 20.52 1.39
N PHE A 239 -6.20 21.26 0.95
CA PHE A 239 -6.11 22.69 1.23
C PHE A 239 -7.16 23.46 0.42
N ASP A 240 -7.64 24.57 0.98
CA ASP A 240 -8.63 25.39 0.29
C ASP A 240 -7.92 26.28 -0.72
N GLU A 241 -8.41 26.30 -1.96
CA GLU A 241 -7.97 27.28 -2.95
C GLU A 241 -8.28 28.69 -2.45
N VAL A 242 -7.28 29.56 -2.50
CA VAL A 242 -7.46 30.97 -2.17
C VAL A 242 -7.83 31.69 -3.47
N PRO A 243 -9.06 32.24 -3.59
CA PRO A 243 -9.44 32.97 -4.79
C PRO A 243 -8.47 34.12 -5.02
N THR A 244 -7.95 34.24 -6.24
CA THR A 244 -7.16 35.37 -6.73
C THR A 244 -8.07 36.59 -6.90
N LEU A 245 -8.63 37.07 -5.80
CA LEU A 245 -9.43 38.29 -5.79
C LEU A 245 -8.51 39.48 -6.02
N THR A 246 -8.47 39.89 -7.28
CA THR A 246 -8.28 41.27 -7.69
C THR A 246 -9.15 42.16 -6.81
N SER A 247 -8.52 43.05 -6.05
CA SER A 247 -9.17 44.17 -5.36
C SER A 247 -10.24 43.82 -4.32
N SER A 248 -9.81 43.62 -3.07
CA SER A 248 -10.63 44.06 -1.94
C SER A 248 -9.74 44.73 -0.89
N ASN A 249 -10.00 46.01 -0.64
CA ASN A 249 -9.48 46.83 0.44
C ASN A 249 -9.89 46.28 1.83
N ASP A 250 -9.62 45.02 2.13
CA ASP A 250 -9.80 44.47 3.49
C ASP A 250 -8.43 44.41 4.19
N PRO A 251 -8.15 45.34 5.14
CA PRO A 251 -6.88 45.38 5.86
C PRO A 251 -6.60 44.14 6.73
N ARG A 252 -7.58 43.22 6.86
CA ARG A 252 -7.47 41.99 7.65
C ARG A 252 -6.99 40.76 6.88
N ARG A 253 -6.93 40.79 5.54
CA ARG A 253 -6.36 39.72 4.71
C ARG A 253 -4.99 40.12 4.16
N LYS A 254 -3.98 40.20 5.04
CA LYS A 254 -2.58 40.18 4.60
C LYS A 254 -2.30 38.79 4.02
N LEU A 255 -2.43 38.64 2.70
CA LEU A 255 -1.93 37.46 2.01
C LEU A 255 -0.46 37.27 2.40
N GLY A 256 -0.09 36.08 2.87
CA GLY A 256 1.31 35.75 3.12
C GLY A 256 2.08 35.99 1.82
N LYS A 257 3.09 36.87 1.85
CA LYS A 257 3.88 37.19 0.64
C LYS A 257 4.67 35.98 0.13
N SER A 258 4.90 35.00 0.99
CA SER A 258 5.70 33.80 0.73
C SER A 258 4.97 32.53 1.14
N CYS A 259 5.30 31.44 0.46
CA CYS A 259 4.91 30.09 0.81
C CYS A 259 5.54 29.72 2.15
N PHE A 260 4.77 29.16 3.08
CA PHE A 260 5.29 28.72 4.37
C PHE A 260 6.30 27.56 4.24
N GLY A 261 6.10 26.68 3.26
CA GLY A 261 6.97 25.51 3.04
C GLY A 261 8.33 25.86 2.42
N CYS A 262 8.32 26.43 1.21
CA CYS A 262 9.54 26.70 0.43
C CYS A 262 10.05 28.14 0.54
N GLN A 263 9.33 29.03 1.24
CA GLN A 263 9.65 30.47 1.37
C GLN A 263 9.66 31.27 0.05
N GLN A 264 9.31 30.65 -1.08
CA GLN A 264 9.20 31.33 -2.37
C GLN A 264 8.04 32.33 -2.34
N SER A 265 8.17 33.41 -3.12
CA SER A 265 7.13 34.43 -3.26
C SER A 265 5.87 33.83 -3.89
N LEU A 266 4.71 34.07 -3.29
CA LEU A 266 3.40 33.70 -3.86
C LEU A 266 2.88 34.74 -4.87
N LEU A 267 3.69 35.76 -5.18
CA LEU A 267 3.42 36.78 -6.17
C LEU A 267 4.03 36.36 -7.50
N GLY A 268 3.21 36.30 -8.55
CA GLY A 268 3.64 36.03 -9.92
C GLY A 268 4.22 37.25 -10.63
N ALA A 269 4.61 37.08 -11.90
CA ALA A 269 5.13 38.14 -12.75
C ALA A 269 4.14 39.33 -12.80
N GLY A 270 4.61 40.53 -12.44
CA GLY A 270 3.79 41.74 -12.37
C GLY A 270 3.07 41.98 -11.04
N ASN A 271 3.51 41.38 -9.94
CA ASN A 271 2.99 41.60 -8.58
C ASN A 271 1.52 41.17 -8.38
N LYS A 272 1.01 40.30 -9.27
CA LYS A 272 -0.30 39.68 -9.16
C LYS A 272 -0.23 38.45 -8.24
N PRO A 273 -1.24 38.18 -7.41
CA PRO A 273 -1.27 36.95 -6.62
C PRO A 273 -1.27 35.75 -7.56
N GLY A 274 -0.28 34.87 -7.41
CA GLY A 274 -0.26 33.57 -8.06
C GLY A 274 -1.26 32.60 -7.39
N PRO A 275 -1.51 31.43 -7.99
CA PRO A 275 -2.34 30.41 -7.37
C PRO A 275 -1.70 29.96 -6.06
N CYS A 276 -2.46 30.02 -4.98
CA CYS A 276 -2.03 29.54 -3.67
C CYS A 276 -3.18 28.85 -2.95
N VAL A 277 -2.81 27.97 -2.03
CA VAL A 277 -3.73 27.18 -1.23
C VAL A 277 -3.50 27.47 0.25
N THR A 278 -4.54 27.32 1.07
CA THR A 278 -4.47 27.54 2.51
C THR A 278 -4.86 26.29 3.29
N CYS A 279 -4.07 25.95 4.31
CA CYS A 279 -4.45 24.88 5.22
C CYS A 279 -5.63 25.30 6.10
N ARG A 280 -6.64 24.43 6.23
CA ARG A 280 -7.85 24.68 7.04
C ARG A 280 -7.56 24.86 8.53
N LYS A 281 -6.54 24.17 9.05
CA LYS A 281 -6.21 24.10 10.49
C LYS A 281 -5.27 25.22 10.92
N CYS A 282 -4.09 25.33 10.30
CA CYS A 282 -3.08 26.31 10.69
C CYS A 282 -3.22 27.67 9.97
N LYS A 283 -4.06 27.75 8.91
CA LYS A 283 -4.28 28.97 8.11
C LYS A 283 -3.02 29.55 7.45
N HIS A 284 -1.95 28.76 7.34
CA HIS A 284 -0.76 29.11 6.55
C HIS A 284 -1.01 28.88 5.05
N TYR A 285 -0.31 29.68 4.23
CA TYR A 285 -0.38 29.64 2.77
C TYR A 285 0.76 28.80 2.18
N PHE A 286 0.44 28.01 1.15
CA PHE A 286 1.38 27.17 0.41
C PHE A 286 1.25 27.40 -1.09
N CYS A 287 2.35 27.24 -1.84
CA CYS A 287 2.30 27.16 -3.30
C CYS A 287 1.83 25.76 -3.72
N LEU A 288 1.45 25.60 -5.00
CA LEU A 288 0.97 24.32 -5.55
C LEU A 288 2.02 23.21 -5.43
N ASP A 289 3.30 23.49 -5.67
CA ASP A 289 4.36 22.47 -5.54
C ASP A 289 4.50 21.98 -4.09
N CYS A 290 4.40 22.89 -3.11
CA CYS A 290 4.38 22.50 -1.71
C CYS A 290 3.10 21.75 -1.34
N ASP A 291 1.96 22.09 -1.95
CA ASP A 291 0.70 21.38 -1.74
C ASP A 291 0.80 19.92 -2.18
N ILE A 292 1.30 19.70 -3.41
CA ILE A 292 1.56 18.37 -3.98
C ILE A 292 2.53 17.61 -3.08
N TYR A 293 3.68 18.20 -2.74
CA TYR A 293 4.66 17.55 -1.87
C TYR A 293 4.12 17.19 -0.49
N ILE A 294 3.27 18.07 0.09
CA ILE A 294 2.64 17.82 1.39
C ILE A 294 1.66 16.65 1.34
N HIS A 295 0.85 16.56 0.27
CA HIS A 295 -0.19 15.54 0.16
C HIS A 295 0.31 14.20 -0.41
N GLU A 296 1.38 14.20 -1.23
CA GLU A 296 1.89 12.97 -1.88
C GLU A 296 3.11 12.37 -1.19
N SER A 297 3.96 13.18 -0.54
CA SER A 297 5.24 12.71 0.02
C SER A 297 5.34 12.90 1.52
N LEU A 298 5.12 14.13 2.01
CA LEU A 298 5.37 14.46 3.41
C LEU A 298 4.29 13.94 4.35
N HIS A 299 3.04 13.89 3.86
CA HIS A 299 1.84 13.48 4.58
C HIS A 299 1.61 14.18 5.93
N ASN A 300 2.29 15.31 6.15
CA ASN A 300 2.13 16.16 7.32
C ASN A 300 2.17 17.63 6.87
N CYS A 301 1.31 18.46 7.45
CA CYS A 301 1.33 19.90 7.18
C CYS A 301 2.38 20.58 8.08
N PRO A 302 3.47 21.17 7.53
CA PRO A 302 4.52 21.80 8.33
C PRO A 302 3.99 22.90 9.24
N GLY A 303 2.99 23.65 8.79
CA GLY A 303 2.36 24.72 9.56
C GLY A 303 1.52 24.23 10.73
N CYS A 304 0.97 23.02 10.67
CA CYS A 304 0.26 22.41 11.80
C CYS A 304 1.25 21.91 12.85
N GLU A 305 2.34 21.27 12.42
CA GLU A 305 3.38 20.76 13.31
C GLU A 305 4.20 21.87 13.98
N SER A 306 4.37 23.01 13.31
CA SER A 306 5.05 24.18 13.89
C SER A 306 4.23 24.89 14.98
N ILE A 307 2.91 24.72 14.98
CA ILE A 307 2.05 25.26 16.04
C ILE A 307 2.17 24.31 17.22
N HIS A 308 3.16 24.54 18.08
CA HIS A 308 3.14 24.00 19.44
C HIS A 308 1.84 24.48 20.10
N ARG A 309 0.82 23.62 20.16
CA ARG A 309 -0.21 23.76 21.18
C ARG A 309 0.50 23.56 22.52
N PRO A 310 0.63 24.57 23.41
CA PRO A 310 0.81 24.24 24.81
C PRO A 310 -0.42 23.40 25.17
N LYS A 311 -0.21 22.10 25.47
CA LYS A 311 -1.27 21.29 26.05
C LYS A 311 -1.70 22.02 27.30
N SER A 312 -2.90 22.60 27.31
CA SER A 312 -3.58 22.92 28.55
C SER A 312 -3.72 21.59 29.28
N VAL A 313 -2.85 21.36 30.25
CA VAL A 313 -3.02 20.30 31.23
C VAL A 313 -4.30 20.65 31.97
N SER A 314 -5.44 20.13 31.50
CA SER A 314 -6.63 20.04 32.33
C SER A 314 -6.28 19.05 33.43
N LEU A 315 -5.77 19.60 34.54
CA LEU A 315 -5.90 19.00 35.85
C LEU A 315 -7.39 18.72 36.04
N MET A 316 -7.81 17.48 35.82
CA MET A 316 -9.02 16.98 36.46
C MET A 316 -8.59 16.73 37.91
N GLU A 317 -8.87 17.73 38.75
CA GLU A 317 -8.99 17.58 40.19
C GLU A 317 -10.17 16.63 40.48
N GLU A 318 -9.88 15.65 41.34
CA GLU A 318 -10.75 14.77 42.14
C GLU A 318 -11.78 13.86 41.46
#